data_AF-A0A660XI23-F1
#
_entry.id   AF-A0A660XI23-F1
#
_cell.length_a   1.000
_cell.length_b   1.000
_cell.length_c   1.000
_cell.angle_alpha   90.00
_cell.angle_beta   90.00
_cell.angle_gamma   90.00
#
_symmetry.space_group_name_H-M   'P 1'
#
loop_
_entity.id
_entity.type
_entity.pdbx_description
1 polymer ?
#
loop_
_entity_poly.entity_id
_entity_poly.type
_entity_poly.pdbx_seq_one_letter_code
_entity_poly.pdbx_strand_id
1 'polypeptide(L)'
;MCKKSLIVFLILVFAFSGLSFAKSKTAIPKVVMLGIGAKNPTLDESRFPHLNFYYTPGLVSKAQVSSNVKALAALSGIAKETFEGEPKLLADIWNEKGEVFMLFDNQSVCATLGYNILQQDDILKRLCADRKSLADNFKLYVKKGKTAKPAKKAMKLKKSDFMVGHKFPNFQVSDPSGNITNINTVLSGQPTLVILFQLSPDLDINAAKESQAEASGKAFAKAMLAGAAGGKATGLFEQIEGQLFGYDAREK
;
A
#
# COMPACT_ATOMS: atom_id res chain seq x y z
N MET A 1 -13.50 -52.03 0.87
CA MET A 1 -13.34 -50.92 1.83
C MET A 1 -12.33 -49.91 1.25
N CYS A 2 -12.32 -48.66 1.70
CA CYS A 2 -11.58 -47.50 1.13
C CYS A 2 -12.20 -46.78 -0.09
N LYS A 3 -13.40 -46.22 0.08
CA LYS A 3 -13.90 -45.08 -0.73
C LYS A 3 -14.33 -43.86 0.11
N LYS A 4 -14.06 -43.87 1.43
CA LYS A 4 -14.53 -42.81 2.35
C LYS A 4 -13.46 -41.78 2.72
N SER A 5 -12.18 -41.99 2.41
CA SER A 5 -11.10 -41.06 2.80
C SER A 5 -10.77 -39.98 1.78
N LEU A 6 -11.26 -40.06 0.55
CA LEU A 6 -10.95 -39.04 -0.48
C LEU A 6 -11.90 -37.82 -0.42
N ILE A 7 -13.10 -37.99 0.17
CA ILE A 7 -14.11 -36.92 0.24
C ILE A 7 -13.80 -35.94 1.38
N VAL A 8 -13.15 -36.38 2.45
CA VAL A 8 -12.82 -35.52 3.60
C VAL A 8 -11.71 -34.51 3.25
N PHE A 9 -10.79 -34.86 2.35
CA PHE A 9 -9.72 -33.96 1.92
C PHE A 9 -10.20 -32.85 0.97
N LEU A 10 -11.27 -33.10 0.20
CA LEU A 10 -11.81 -32.09 -0.72
C LEU A 10 -12.65 -31.02 -0.01
N ILE A 11 -13.24 -31.35 1.15
CA ILE A 11 -14.05 -30.41 1.94
C ILE A 11 -13.15 -29.46 2.76
N LEU A 12 -11.95 -29.89 3.16
CA LEU A 12 -11.01 -29.02 3.88
C LEU A 12 -10.36 -27.93 3.01
N VAL A 13 -10.23 -28.15 1.70
CA VAL A 13 -9.65 -27.15 0.77
C VAL A 13 -10.65 -26.03 0.44
N PHE A 14 -11.96 -26.27 0.58
CA PHE A 14 -12.99 -25.23 0.41
C PHE A 14 -13.32 -24.46 1.69
N ALA A 15 -12.81 -24.88 2.85
CA ALA A 15 -13.07 -24.20 4.12
C ALA A 15 -12.17 -22.96 4.36
N PHE A 16 -11.12 -22.76 3.56
CA PHE A 16 -10.27 -21.55 3.62
C PHE A 16 -10.66 -20.46 2.60
N SER A 17 -11.61 -20.72 1.71
CA SER A 17 -12.35 -19.64 1.06
C SER A 17 -13.40 -19.13 2.04
N GLY A 18 -12.93 -18.43 3.08
CA GLY A 18 -13.70 -17.58 3.96
C GLY A 18 -14.39 -16.50 3.13
N LEU A 19 -15.49 -16.90 2.50
CA LEU A 19 -16.48 -16.08 1.86
C LEU A 19 -17.16 -15.26 2.96
N SER A 20 -16.49 -14.21 3.44
CA SER A 20 -17.13 -13.07 4.11
C SER A 20 -17.94 -12.29 3.07
N PHE A 21 -19.00 -12.92 2.56
CA PHE A 21 -20.06 -12.26 1.83
C PHE A 21 -21.06 -11.68 2.84
N ALA A 22 -20.66 -10.60 3.51
CA ALA A 22 -21.61 -9.72 4.17
C ALA A 22 -21.02 -8.31 4.32
N LYS A 23 -21.66 -7.35 3.64
CA LYS A 23 -21.58 -5.87 3.77
C LYS A 23 -20.82 -5.01 2.74
N SER A 24 -20.43 -5.54 1.57
CA SER A 24 -20.08 -4.65 0.45
C SER A 24 -20.67 -5.16 -0.88
N LYS A 25 -21.50 -4.34 -1.55
CA LYS A 25 -21.97 -4.61 -2.93
C LYS A 25 -20.80 -4.60 -3.94
N THR A 26 -19.63 -4.14 -3.53
CA THR A 26 -18.41 -3.95 -4.33
C THR A 26 -17.37 -5.01 -3.95
N ALA A 27 -16.99 -5.86 -4.90
CA ALA A 27 -15.88 -6.81 -4.68
C ALA A 27 -14.58 -6.01 -4.49
N ILE A 28 -13.92 -6.20 -3.34
CA ILE A 28 -12.69 -5.51 -2.98
C ILE A 28 -11.49 -6.34 -3.46
N PRO A 29 -10.51 -5.75 -4.15
CA PRO A 29 -9.30 -6.47 -4.56
C PRO A 29 -8.41 -6.78 -3.36
N LYS A 30 -7.38 -7.60 -3.55
CA LYS A 30 -6.25 -7.63 -2.61
C LYS A 30 -5.65 -6.23 -2.51
N VAL A 31 -5.34 -5.77 -1.31
CA VAL A 31 -4.65 -4.49 -1.10
C VAL A 31 -3.21 -4.75 -0.68
N VAL A 32 -2.28 -4.19 -1.46
CA VAL A 32 -0.84 -4.24 -1.21
C VAL A 32 -0.37 -2.84 -0.86
N MET A 33 0.17 -2.68 0.34
CA MET A 33 0.84 -1.47 0.79
C MET A 33 2.33 -1.62 0.44
N LEU A 34 2.79 -0.90 -0.57
CA LEU A 34 4.18 -0.99 -1.05
C LEU A 34 4.99 0.21 -0.53
N GLY A 35 5.78 -0.05 0.50
CA GLY A 35 6.65 0.92 1.15
C GLY A 35 7.87 1.24 0.30
N ILE A 36 8.10 2.54 0.09
CA ILE A 36 9.31 3.06 -0.56
C ILE A 36 10.42 3.15 0.49
N GLY A 37 11.41 2.26 0.36
CA GLY A 37 12.51 2.11 1.31
C GLY A 37 12.32 0.96 2.30
N ALA A 38 13.18 0.95 3.33
CA ALA A 38 13.17 -0.06 4.39
C ALA A 38 11.95 0.08 5.31
N LYS A 39 11.57 -1.05 5.96
CA LYS A 39 10.51 -1.10 6.96
C LYS A 39 10.80 -0.15 8.12
N ASN A 40 9.77 0.53 8.60
CA ASN A 40 9.82 1.22 9.88
C ASN A 40 9.72 0.22 11.05
N PRO A 41 10.69 0.19 11.99
CA PRO A 41 10.73 -0.82 13.05
C PRO A 41 9.63 -0.67 14.11
N THR A 42 9.01 0.51 14.19
CA THR A 42 7.97 0.84 15.18
C THR A 42 6.55 0.70 14.64
N LEU A 43 6.39 0.43 13.35
CA LEU A 43 5.10 0.10 12.73
C LEU A 43 4.75 -1.36 13.02
N ASP A 44 3.62 -1.57 13.68
CA ASP A 44 2.99 -2.88 13.81
C ASP A 44 1.96 -3.08 12.69
N GLU A 45 2.34 -3.83 11.66
CA GLU A 45 1.47 -4.15 10.53
C GLU A 45 0.33 -5.11 10.89
N SER A 46 0.45 -5.87 11.98
CA SER A 46 -0.58 -6.84 12.40
C SER A 46 -1.91 -6.19 12.81
N ARG A 47 -1.87 -4.89 13.11
CA ARG A 47 -3.05 -4.05 13.35
C ARG A 47 -3.94 -3.89 12.11
N PHE A 48 -3.42 -4.15 10.92
CA PHE A 48 -4.12 -3.98 9.64
C PHE A 48 -4.23 -5.32 8.87
N PRO A 49 -5.09 -6.24 9.32
CA PRO A 49 -5.11 -7.63 8.86
C PRO A 49 -5.55 -7.81 7.40
N HIS A 50 -6.19 -6.82 6.78
CA HIS A 50 -6.62 -6.89 5.37
C HIS A 50 -5.59 -6.28 4.42
N LEU A 51 -4.57 -5.60 4.94
CA LEU A 51 -3.51 -4.96 4.18
C LEU A 51 -2.27 -5.86 4.10
N ASN A 52 -1.73 -6.04 2.90
CA ASN A 52 -0.52 -6.82 2.68
C ASN A 52 0.67 -5.89 2.51
N PHE A 53 1.52 -5.79 3.52
CA PHE A 53 2.67 -4.89 3.50
C PHE A 53 3.88 -5.52 2.82
N TYR A 54 4.55 -4.73 1.98
CA TYR A 54 5.82 -5.08 1.36
C TYR A 54 6.71 -3.84 1.29
N TYR A 55 8.01 -4.05 1.41
CA TYR A 55 9.02 -3.00 1.49
C TYR A 55 10.08 -3.15 0.41
N THR A 56 10.75 -2.04 0.10
CA THR A 56 11.79 -1.96 -0.93
C THR A 56 13.10 -1.46 -0.31
N PRO A 57 13.78 -2.28 0.52
CA PRO A 57 14.96 -1.85 1.26
C PRO A 57 16.14 -1.43 0.37
N GLY A 58 16.15 -1.84 -0.91
CA GLY A 58 17.12 -1.39 -1.91
C GLY A 58 16.94 0.07 -2.35
N LEU A 59 15.82 0.72 -1.97
CA LEU A 59 15.59 2.15 -2.17
C LEU A 59 16.07 2.95 -0.96
N VAL A 60 17.04 3.81 -1.18
CA VAL A 60 17.68 4.61 -0.13
C VAL A 60 17.29 6.07 -0.30
N SER A 61 16.91 6.72 0.81
CA SER A 61 16.58 8.14 0.82
C SER A 61 17.84 8.97 0.58
N LYS A 62 17.77 9.91 -0.37
CA LYS A 62 18.84 10.89 -0.63
C LYS A 62 18.89 12.01 0.41
N ALA A 63 17.86 12.11 1.25
CA ALA A 63 17.78 13.14 2.27
C ALA A 63 18.66 12.75 3.48
N GLN A 64 19.90 13.24 3.51
CA GLN A 64 20.79 13.19 4.69
C GLN A 64 20.39 14.23 5.74
N VAL A 65 19.11 14.27 6.09
CA VAL A 65 18.55 15.23 7.06
C VAL A 65 18.12 14.50 8.33
N SER A 66 18.16 15.21 9.45
CA SER A 66 17.74 14.64 10.74
C SER A 66 16.30 14.11 10.70
N SER A 67 15.98 13.13 11.56
CA SER A 67 14.64 12.54 11.68
C SER A 67 13.54 13.60 11.88
N ASN A 68 13.83 14.74 12.52
CA ASN A 68 12.88 15.84 12.71
C ASN A 68 12.48 16.50 11.39
N VAL A 69 13.44 16.66 10.48
CA VAL A 69 13.19 17.23 9.16
C VAL A 69 12.38 16.23 8.32
N LYS A 70 12.65 14.92 8.45
CA LYS A 70 11.85 13.86 7.82
C LYS A 70 10.41 13.83 8.35
N ALA A 71 10.22 13.98 9.66
CA ALA A 71 8.89 14.09 10.28
C ALA A 71 8.13 15.33 9.76
N LEU A 72 8.78 16.49 9.72
CA LEU A 72 8.18 17.72 9.21
C LEU A 72 7.86 17.64 7.71
N ALA A 73 8.72 16.99 6.93
CA ALA A 73 8.50 16.68 5.52
C ALA A 73 7.26 15.79 5.33
N ALA A 74 7.16 14.69 6.08
CA ALA A 74 6.01 13.79 6.07
C ALA A 74 4.70 14.49 6.45
N LEU A 75 4.73 15.41 7.41
CA LEU A 75 3.56 16.18 7.85
C LEU A 75 3.14 17.24 6.81
N SER A 76 4.08 18.10 6.42
CA SER A 76 3.81 19.26 5.57
C SER A 76 3.43 18.88 4.14
N GLY A 77 3.92 17.74 3.64
CA GLY A 77 3.81 17.39 2.21
C GLY A 77 4.59 18.35 1.29
N ILE A 78 5.32 19.33 1.85
CA ILE A 78 6.05 20.37 1.11
C ILE A 78 7.44 19.87 0.72
N ALA A 79 8.08 19.08 1.59
CA ALA A 79 9.33 18.39 1.29
C ALA A 79 9.04 16.90 1.19
N LYS A 80 9.35 16.32 0.03
CA LYS A 80 9.20 14.89 -0.22
C LYS A 80 10.57 14.27 -0.27
N GLU A 81 10.78 13.23 0.53
CA GLU A 81 12.02 12.45 0.45
C GLU A 81 12.16 11.90 -0.96
N THR A 82 13.34 12.09 -1.55
CA THR A 82 13.69 11.50 -2.85
C THR A 82 14.53 10.25 -2.61
N PHE A 83 14.38 9.27 -3.49
CA PHE A 83 15.00 7.96 -3.35
C PHE A 83 15.85 7.62 -4.57
N GLU A 84 16.86 6.79 -4.35
CA GLU A 84 17.67 6.15 -5.39
C GLU A 84 17.91 4.68 -5.05
N GLY A 85 18.49 3.93 -5.98
CA GLY A 85 18.71 2.49 -5.85
C GLY A 85 17.69 1.66 -6.62
N GLU A 86 17.51 0.40 -6.20
CA GLU A 86 16.67 -0.57 -6.90
C GLU A 86 15.40 -0.91 -6.10
N PRO A 87 14.23 -1.05 -6.76
CA PRO A 87 14.04 -0.94 -8.21
C PRO A 87 13.97 0.50 -8.72
N LYS A 88 14.78 0.83 -9.72
CA LYS A 88 14.88 2.20 -10.27
C LYS A 88 13.53 2.79 -10.67
N LEU A 89 12.63 1.99 -11.25
CA LEU A 89 11.31 2.48 -11.64
C LEU A 89 10.50 3.01 -10.45
N LEU A 90 10.52 2.35 -9.29
CA LEU A 90 9.79 2.85 -8.13
C LEU A 90 10.41 4.12 -7.56
N ALA A 91 11.74 4.23 -7.57
CA ALA A 91 12.42 5.47 -7.21
C ALA A 91 11.97 6.61 -8.13
N ASP A 92 11.97 6.39 -9.45
CA ASP A 92 11.54 7.39 -10.43
C ASP A 92 10.06 7.76 -10.24
N ILE A 93 9.16 6.77 -10.07
CA ILE A 93 7.74 6.99 -9.78
C ILE A 93 7.56 7.80 -8.51
N TRP A 94 8.21 7.37 -7.43
CA TRP A 94 8.11 8.08 -6.17
C TRP A 94 8.61 9.49 -6.36
N ASN A 95 9.82 9.73 -6.85
CA ASN A 95 10.38 11.08 -7.00
C ASN A 95 9.50 12.00 -7.87
N GLU A 96 9.01 11.53 -9.02
CA GLU A 96 8.20 12.32 -9.94
C GLU A 96 6.75 12.52 -9.44
N LYS A 97 6.12 11.48 -8.88
CA LYS A 97 4.65 11.44 -8.63
C LYS A 97 4.27 11.40 -7.16
N GLY A 98 5.03 10.70 -6.34
CA GLY A 98 4.77 10.54 -4.90
C GLY A 98 3.71 9.47 -4.64
N GLU A 99 2.71 9.82 -3.83
CA GLU A 99 1.65 8.89 -3.44
C GLU A 99 0.75 8.54 -4.64
N VAL A 100 1.00 7.35 -5.19
CA VAL A 100 0.25 6.76 -6.30
C VAL A 100 -0.41 5.48 -5.82
N PHE A 101 -1.66 5.28 -6.24
CA PHE A 101 -2.30 3.96 -6.16
C PHE A 101 -2.53 3.42 -7.57
N MET A 102 -2.42 2.10 -7.74
CA MET A 102 -2.52 1.40 -9.01
C MET A 102 -3.36 0.15 -8.84
N LEU A 103 -4.38 -0.03 -9.68
CA LEU A 103 -5.16 -1.26 -9.72
C LEU A 103 -4.63 -2.16 -10.83
N PHE A 104 -4.11 -3.31 -10.46
CA PHE A 104 -3.70 -4.37 -11.37
C PHE A 104 -4.82 -5.40 -11.54
N ASP A 105 -5.01 -5.87 -12.77
CA ASP A 105 -5.92 -6.98 -13.06
C ASP A 105 -5.32 -8.34 -12.66
N ASN A 106 -6.06 -9.41 -12.93
CA ASN A 106 -5.64 -10.79 -12.64
C ASN A 106 -4.42 -11.26 -13.47
N GLN A 107 -4.02 -10.52 -14.50
CA GLN A 107 -2.82 -10.78 -15.30
C GLN A 107 -1.64 -9.88 -14.90
N SER A 108 -1.78 -9.15 -13.78
CA SER A 108 -0.80 -8.20 -13.28
C SER A 108 -0.52 -7.04 -14.24
N VAL A 109 -1.49 -6.69 -15.09
CA VAL A 109 -1.45 -5.48 -15.93
C VAL A 109 -2.17 -4.35 -15.19
N CYS A 110 -1.54 -3.19 -15.10
CA CYS A 110 -2.14 -2.01 -14.48
C CYS A 110 -3.33 -1.54 -15.31
N ALA A 111 -4.53 -1.68 -14.74
CA ALA A 111 -5.80 -1.38 -15.37
C ALA A 111 -6.17 0.10 -15.24
N THR A 112 -5.81 0.72 -14.13
CA THR A 112 -5.94 2.15 -13.88
C THR A 112 -5.03 2.57 -12.73
N LEU A 113 -4.84 3.88 -12.56
CA LEU A 113 -4.08 4.43 -11.44
C LEU A 113 -4.66 5.78 -11.02
N GLY A 114 -4.29 6.25 -9.83
CA GLY A 114 -4.59 7.59 -9.36
C GLY A 114 -3.59 8.05 -8.30
N TYR A 115 -3.85 9.21 -7.73
CA TYR A 115 -2.95 9.90 -6.79
C TYR A 115 -3.70 10.18 -5.50
N ASN A 116 -3.02 10.26 -4.34
CA ASN A 116 -3.62 10.67 -3.06
C ASN A 116 -4.97 9.99 -2.80
N ILE A 117 -4.94 8.70 -2.44
CA ILE A 117 -6.15 7.87 -2.38
C ILE A 117 -7.21 8.43 -1.41
N LEU A 118 -6.77 9.14 -0.36
CA LEU A 118 -7.62 9.75 0.67
C LEU A 118 -8.02 11.21 0.36
N GLN A 119 -7.79 11.72 -0.85
CA GLN A 119 -8.18 13.10 -1.18
C GLN A 119 -9.70 13.33 -1.10
N GLN A 120 -10.49 12.26 -1.16
CA GLN A 120 -11.94 12.29 -0.99
C GLN A 120 -12.33 11.50 0.26
N ASP A 121 -13.40 11.92 0.92
CA ASP A 121 -13.91 11.27 2.15
C ASP A 121 -14.23 9.79 1.95
N ASP A 122 -14.59 9.40 0.72
CA ASP A 122 -14.89 8.03 0.32
C ASP A 122 -13.92 7.57 -0.78
N ILE A 123 -13.01 6.66 -0.43
CA ILE A 123 -12.01 6.05 -1.30
C ILE A 123 -12.67 5.43 -2.54
N LEU A 124 -13.88 4.88 -2.42
CA LEU A 124 -14.56 4.26 -3.55
C LEU A 124 -14.99 5.27 -4.62
N LYS A 125 -15.16 6.55 -4.25
CA LYS A 125 -15.47 7.65 -5.20
C LYS A 125 -14.23 8.21 -5.87
N ARG A 126 -13.02 7.86 -5.39
CA ARG A 126 -11.76 8.40 -5.91
C ARG A 126 -11.65 8.21 -7.41
N LEU A 127 -11.51 9.32 -8.13
CA LEU A 127 -11.32 9.30 -9.58
C LEU A 127 -9.92 8.79 -9.94
N CYS A 128 -9.86 7.93 -10.93
CA CYS A 128 -8.64 7.39 -11.52
C CYS A 128 -8.30 8.09 -12.84
N ALA A 129 -7.15 7.75 -13.44
CA ALA A 129 -6.67 8.33 -14.69
C ALA A 129 -7.65 8.16 -15.87
N ASP A 130 -8.48 7.12 -15.84
CA ASP A 130 -9.54 6.87 -16.83
C ASP A 130 -10.85 7.63 -16.55
N ARG A 131 -10.83 8.57 -15.60
CA ARG A 131 -11.96 9.40 -15.13
C ARG A 131 -13.12 8.62 -14.52
N LYS A 132 -12.95 7.33 -14.24
CA LYS A 132 -13.91 6.53 -13.49
C LYS A 132 -13.58 6.52 -12.01
N SER A 133 -14.59 6.26 -11.20
CA SER A 133 -14.40 6.03 -9.77
C SER A 133 -13.64 4.73 -9.52
N LEU A 134 -13.04 4.60 -8.35
CA LEU A 134 -12.40 3.35 -7.93
C LEU A 134 -13.44 2.22 -7.81
N ALA A 135 -14.66 2.52 -7.37
CA ALA A 135 -15.78 1.58 -7.34
C ALA A 135 -16.11 1.01 -8.72
N ASP A 136 -16.15 1.86 -9.75
CA ASP A 136 -16.42 1.42 -11.13
C ASP A 136 -15.30 0.50 -11.64
N ASN A 137 -14.05 0.85 -11.31
CA ASN A 137 -12.89 0.04 -11.66
C ASN A 137 -12.88 -1.29 -10.90
N PHE A 138 -13.27 -1.33 -9.62
CA PHE A 138 -13.46 -2.57 -8.87
C PHE A 138 -14.56 -3.44 -9.48
N LYS A 139 -15.71 -2.85 -9.83
CA LYS A 139 -16.78 -3.57 -10.53
C LYS A 139 -16.29 -4.16 -11.85
N LEU A 140 -15.41 -3.47 -12.58
CA LEU A 140 -14.94 -3.89 -13.89
C LEU A 140 -13.87 -4.98 -13.83
N TYR A 141 -12.83 -4.78 -13.03
CA TYR A 141 -11.64 -5.63 -13.04
C TYR A 141 -11.66 -6.68 -11.94
N VAL A 142 -12.32 -6.39 -10.81
CA VAL A 142 -12.43 -7.32 -9.66
C VAL A 142 -13.68 -8.18 -9.80
N LYS A 143 -14.86 -7.55 -9.83
CA LYS A 143 -16.14 -8.30 -9.86
C LYS A 143 -16.40 -8.99 -11.21
N LYS A 144 -16.10 -8.31 -12.32
CA LYS A 144 -16.34 -8.84 -13.68
C LYS A 144 -15.11 -9.54 -14.27
N GLY A 145 -13.96 -9.51 -13.59
CA GLY A 145 -12.74 -10.17 -14.04
C GLY A 145 -12.24 -9.71 -15.41
N LYS A 146 -12.52 -8.46 -15.82
CA LYS A 146 -11.99 -7.96 -17.09
C LYS A 146 -10.47 -7.85 -17.03
N THR A 147 -9.86 -7.97 -18.20
CA THR A 147 -8.43 -7.75 -18.40
C THR A 147 -8.19 -6.37 -18.99
N ALA A 148 -7.18 -5.67 -18.50
CA ALA A 148 -6.70 -4.41 -19.02
C ALA A 148 -6.10 -4.59 -20.41
N LYS A 149 -6.24 -3.56 -21.26
CA LYS A 149 -5.61 -3.59 -22.59
C LYS A 149 -4.11 -3.33 -22.44
N PRO A 150 -3.24 -4.17 -23.00
CA PRO A 150 -1.80 -3.91 -23.00
C PRO A 150 -1.46 -2.59 -23.71
N ALA A 151 -0.53 -1.84 -23.14
CA ALA A 151 -0.04 -0.62 -23.75
C ALA A 151 0.79 -0.96 -25.00
N LYS A 152 0.54 -0.24 -26.11
CA LYS A 152 1.29 -0.41 -27.37
C LYS A 152 2.60 0.38 -27.42
N LYS A 153 2.76 1.36 -26.53
CA LYS A 153 3.89 2.29 -26.51
C LYS A 153 4.66 2.10 -25.20
N ALA A 154 5.94 2.43 -25.20
CA ALA A 154 6.73 2.46 -23.98
C ALA A 154 6.12 3.42 -22.95
N MET A 155 6.25 3.06 -21.68
CA MET A 155 5.82 3.87 -20.54
C MET A 155 6.49 5.24 -20.57
N LYS A 156 5.72 6.29 -20.26
CA LYS A 156 6.22 7.66 -20.15
C LYS A 156 5.78 8.25 -18.82
N LEU A 157 6.69 8.29 -17.85
CA LEU A 157 6.40 8.67 -16.47
C LEU A 157 5.75 10.06 -16.34
N LYS A 158 6.07 11.01 -17.23
CA LYS A 158 5.47 12.35 -17.22
C LYS A 158 3.94 12.34 -17.40
N LYS A 159 3.38 11.32 -18.06
CA LYS A 159 1.93 11.22 -18.26
C LYS A 159 1.17 10.92 -16.97
N SER A 160 -0.10 11.31 -16.91
CA SER A 160 -0.96 11.04 -15.75
C SER A 160 -1.40 9.57 -15.66
N ASP A 161 -1.32 8.81 -16.76
CA ASP A 161 -1.72 7.41 -16.91
C ASP A 161 -0.52 6.49 -17.17
N PHE A 162 0.67 6.89 -16.75
CA PHE A 162 1.95 6.32 -17.19
C PHE A 162 2.08 4.78 -17.07
N MET A 163 1.49 4.15 -16.05
CA MET A 163 1.52 2.69 -15.87
C MET A 163 0.36 1.96 -16.55
N VAL A 164 -0.68 2.64 -17.03
CA VAL A 164 -1.88 1.97 -17.57
C VAL A 164 -1.50 1.11 -18.79
N GLY A 165 -1.89 -0.16 -18.75
CA GLY A 165 -1.57 -1.17 -19.75
C GLY A 165 -0.17 -1.79 -19.62
N HIS A 166 0.60 -1.42 -18.60
CA HIS A 166 1.92 -1.98 -18.30
C HIS A 166 1.88 -2.89 -17.07
N LYS A 167 2.82 -3.84 -17.01
CA LYS A 167 3.14 -4.57 -15.77
C LYS A 167 4.29 -3.88 -15.07
N PHE A 168 4.46 -4.12 -13.77
CA PHE A 168 5.74 -3.80 -13.15
C PHE A 168 6.86 -4.65 -13.77
N PRO A 169 8.07 -4.08 -13.97
CA PRO A 169 9.25 -4.92 -14.13
C PRO A 169 9.41 -5.77 -12.86
N ASN A 170 9.97 -6.97 -13.01
CA ASN A 170 10.16 -7.81 -11.84
C ASN A 170 11.26 -7.22 -10.94
N PHE A 171 11.01 -7.17 -9.63
CA PHE A 171 11.97 -6.75 -8.61
C PHE A 171 11.67 -7.41 -7.26
N GLN A 172 12.65 -7.38 -6.38
CA GLN A 172 12.55 -7.95 -5.03
C GLN A 172 11.85 -6.99 -4.07
N VAL A 173 11.01 -7.55 -3.20
CA VAL A 173 10.37 -6.89 -2.08
C VAL A 173 10.53 -7.74 -0.82
N SER A 174 10.57 -7.09 0.34
CA SER A 174 10.59 -7.75 1.64
C SER A 174 9.22 -7.68 2.29
N ASP A 175 8.73 -8.78 2.86
CA ASP A 175 7.57 -8.76 3.76
C ASP A 175 7.95 -8.19 5.15
N PRO A 176 6.98 -8.01 6.09
CA PRO A 176 7.23 -7.48 7.42
C PRO A 176 8.15 -8.33 8.31
N SER A 177 8.29 -9.63 7.98
CA SER A 177 9.17 -10.58 8.67
C SER A 177 10.58 -10.63 8.08
N GLY A 178 10.84 -9.89 7.00
CA GLY A 178 12.14 -9.88 6.32
C GLY A 178 12.28 -10.89 5.19
N ASN A 179 11.24 -11.66 4.86
CA ASN A 179 11.31 -12.63 3.77
C ASN A 179 11.27 -11.91 2.43
N ILE A 180 12.18 -12.30 1.53
CA ILE A 180 12.31 -11.69 0.20
C ILE A 180 11.46 -12.47 -0.81
N THR A 181 10.67 -11.76 -1.59
CA THR A 181 9.91 -12.31 -2.71
C THR A 181 9.94 -11.36 -3.92
N ASN A 182 9.40 -11.81 -5.04
CA ASN A 182 9.30 -11.01 -6.27
C ASN A 182 7.95 -10.31 -6.34
N ILE A 183 7.93 -9.05 -6.77
CA ILE A 183 6.68 -8.28 -6.93
C ILE A 183 5.69 -8.97 -7.86
N ASN A 184 6.15 -9.65 -8.91
CA ASN A 184 5.27 -10.36 -9.82
C ASN A 184 4.55 -11.54 -9.15
N THR A 185 5.20 -12.22 -8.20
CA THR A 185 4.56 -13.24 -7.37
C THR A 185 3.48 -12.59 -6.51
N VAL A 186 3.81 -11.46 -5.87
CA VAL A 186 2.87 -10.69 -5.04
C VAL A 186 1.66 -10.23 -5.85
N LEU A 187 1.81 -9.85 -7.11
CA LEU A 187 0.70 -9.35 -7.95
C LEU A 187 0.00 -10.41 -8.79
N SER A 188 0.41 -11.67 -8.69
CA SER A 188 -0.16 -12.76 -9.49
C SER A 188 -1.48 -13.28 -8.93
N GLY A 189 -2.28 -13.92 -9.81
CA GLY A 189 -3.42 -14.76 -9.43
C GLY A 189 -4.73 -14.04 -9.15
N GLN A 190 -4.71 -12.75 -8.79
CA GLN A 190 -5.93 -11.98 -8.52
C GLN A 190 -5.74 -10.46 -8.68
N PRO A 191 -6.82 -9.71 -8.97
CA PRO A 191 -6.79 -8.26 -9.02
C PRO A 191 -6.26 -7.66 -7.70
N THR A 192 -5.34 -6.71 -7.83
CA THR A 192 -4.60 -6.16 -6.69
C THR A 192 -4.53 -4.64 -6.78
N LEU A 193 -4.97 -3.95 -5.72
CA LEU A 193 -4.73 -2.53 -5.53
C LEU A 193 -3.38 -2.34 -4.81
N VAL A 194 -2.42 -1.75 -5.49
CA VAL A 194 -1.13 -1.36 -4.91
C VAL A 194 -1.21 0.11 -4.50
N ILE A 195 -0.82 0.43 -3.28
CA ILE A 195 -0.76 1.81 -2.76
C ILE A 195 0.67 2.08 -2.31
N LEU A 196 1.31 3.07 -2.93
CA LEU A 196 2.64 3.50 -2.54
C LEU A 196 2.57 4.37 -1.30
N PHE A 197 3.42 4.10 -0.32
CA PHE A 197 3.58 4.92 0.87
C PHE A 197 5.06 5.03 1.24
N GLN A 198 5.38 6.00 2.08
CA GLN A 198 6.70 6.11 2.69
C GLN A 198 6.55 6.43 4.17
N LEU A 199 7.24 5.65 4.99
CA LEU A 199 7.41 5.90 6.41
C LEU A 199 8.88 5.67 6.73
N SER A 200 9.58 6.74 7.08
CA SER A 200 11.02 6.67 7.31
C SER A 200 11.37 5.70 8.44
N PRO A 201 12.37 4.82 8.30
CA PRO A 201 12.77 3.89 9.36
C PRO A 201 13.36 4.59 10.59
N ASP A 202 13.84 5.84 10.43
CA ASP A 202 14.43 6.63 11.51
C ASP A 202 13.38 7.33 12.41
N LEU A 203 12.09 7.17 12.09
CA LEU A 203 11.00 7.74 12.86
C LEU A 203 10.47 6.70 13.84
N ASP A 204 10.63 6.97 15.13
CA ASP A 204 9.86 6.26 16.14
C ASP A 204 8.45 6.86 16.20
N ILE A 205 7.48 6.14 15.64
CA ILE A 205 6.09 6.58 15.57
C ILE A 205 5.34 6.41 16.92
N ASN A 206 5.92 5.67 17.85
CA ASN A 206 5.36 5.43 19.19
C ASN A 206 5.92 6.40 20.24
N ALA A 207 7.02 7.10 19.93
CA ALA A 207 7.69 8.05 20.81
C ALA A 207 6.73 9.04 21.52
N ALA A 208 5.71 9.54 20.83
CA ALA A 208 4.73 10.47 21.44
C ALA A 208 3.93 9.83 22.59
N LYS A 209 3.53 8.56 22.44
CA LYS A 209 2.79 7.81 23.48
C LYS A 209 3.69 7.50 24.68
N GLU A 210 4.95 7.17 24.43
CA GLU A 210 5.94 6.83 25.45
C GLU A 210 6.44 8.07 26.22
N SER A 211 6.47 9.24 25.57
CA SER A 211 6.98 10.49 26.15
C SER A 211 6.06 11.17 27.16
N GLN A 212 4.84 10.67 27.40
CA GLN A 212 3.87 11.28 28.32
C GLN A 212 4.32 11.31 29.78
N ALA A 213 5.40 10.62 30.15
CA ALA A 213 5.87 10.53 31.53
C ALA A 213 6.98 11.53 31.90
N GLU A 214 7.95 11.88 31.03
CA GLU A 214 9.21 12.50 31.52
C GLU A 214 9.92 13.51 30.60
N ALA A 215 9.45 13.77 29.37
CA ALA A 215 10.16 14.66 28.44
C ALA A 215 9.59 16.09 28.44
N SER A 216 10.44 17.11 28.66
CA SER A 216 10.10 18.53 28.46
C SER A 216 10.98 19.18 27.38
N GLY A 217 10.49 20.26 26.75
CA GLY A 217 11.26 21.05 25.77
C GLY A 217 11.45 20.38 24.40
N LYS A 218 12.65 20.49 23.81
CA LYS A 218 12.95 20.07 22.43
C LYS A 218 12.75 18.57 22.19
N ALA A 219 12.98 17.73 23.20
CA ALA A 219 12.79 16.28 23.09
C ALA A 219 11.31 15.90 22.96
N PHE A 220 10.44 16.55 23.74
CA PHE A 220 8.99 16.39 23.63
C PHE A 220 8.45 16.84 22.27
N ALA A 221 8.89 18.01 21.78
CA ALA A 221 8.50 18.48 20.45
C ALA A 221 8.92 17.52 19.32
N LYS A 222 10.11 16.91 19.43
CA LYS A 222 10.59 15.87 18.51
C LYS A 222 9.71 14.62 18.56
N ALA A 223 9.38 14.13 19.76
CA ALA A 223 8.52 12.97 19.94
C ALA A 223 7.12 13.20 19.35
N MET A 224 6.53 14.39 19.59
CA MET A 224 5.23 14.78 19.03
C MET A 224 5.25 14.86 17.50
N LEU A 225 6.30 15.41 16.89
CA LEU A 225 6.45 15.46 15.42
C LEU A 225 6.56 14.05 14.82
N ALA A 226 7.35 13.17 15.43
CA ALA A 226 7.49 11.79 14.99
C ALA A 226 6.16 11.02 15.13
N GLY A 227 5.48 11.17 16.25
CA GLY A 227 4.16 10.58 16.49
C GLY A 227 3.08 11.12 15.55
N ALA A 228 3.10 12.41 15.21
CA ALA A 228 2.16 12.99 14.24
C ALA A 228 2.43 12.51 12.81
N ALA A 229 3.70 12.41 12.40
CA ALA A 229 4.08 11.84 11.10
C ALA A 229 3.67 10.36 11.01
N GLY A 230 3.89 9.61 12.10
CA GLY A 230 3.38 8.26 12.28
C GLY A 230 1.87 8.17 12.19
N GLY A 231 1.15 9.03 12.92
CA GLY A 231 -0.31 9.11 12.92
C GLY A 231 -0.91 9.40 11.55
N LYS A 232 -0.23 10.21 10.73
CA LYS A 232 -0.64 10.43 9.32
C LYS A 232 -0.50 9.15 8.49
N ALA A 233 0.62 8.45 8.62
CA ALA A 233 0.87 7.19 7.90
C ALA A 233 -0.07 6.07 8.38
N THR A 234 -0.27 5.89 9.67
CA THR A 234 -1.22 4.90 10.21
C THR A 234 -2.66 5.28 9.91
N GLY A 235 -2.99 6.58 9.92
CA GLY A 235 -4.31 7.08 9.53
C GLY A 235 -4.68 6.71 8.09
N LEU A 236 -3.71 6.65 7.17
CA LEU A 236 -3.92 6.10 5.83
C LEU A 236 -4.39 4.64 5.89
N PHE A 237 -3.71 3.80 6.67
CA PHE A 237 -4.01 2.38 6.78
C PHE A 237 -5.36 2.15 7.49
N GLU A 238 -5.62 2.88 8.57
CA GLU A 238 -6.88 2.86 9.32
C GLU A 238 -8.07 3.25 8.43
N GLN A 239 -7.92 4.27 7.59
CA GLN A 239 -8.98 4.68 6.66
C GLN A 239 -9.21 3.65 5.55
N ILE A 240 -8.16 3.02 5.02
CA ILE A 240 -8.31 1.95 4.03
C ILE A 240 -9.04 0.74 4.66
N GLU A 241 -8.61 0.32 5.85
CA GLU A 241 -9.27 -0.74 6.63
C GLU A 241 -10.75 -0.43 6.88
N GLY A 242 -11.05 0.77 7.37
CA GLY A 242 -12.41 1.18 7.69
C GLY A 242 -13.30 1.30 6.45
N GLN A 243 -12.81 1.92 5.39
CA GLN A 243 -13.65 2.23 4.22
C GLN A 243 -13.79 1.05 3.25
N LEU A 244 -12.74 0.25 3.05
CA LEU A 244 -12.80 -0.88 2.12
C LEU A 244 -13.29 -2.16 2.79
N PHE A 245 -12.95 -2.38 4.06
CA PHE A 245 -13.20 -3.64 4.76
C PHE A 245 -14.17 -3.50 5.94
N GLY A 246 -14.53 -2.27 6.35
CA GLY A 246 -15.39 -2.04 7.51
C GLY A 246 -14.71 -2.39 8.84
N TYR A 247 -13.39 -2.40 8.87
CA TYR A 247 -12.60 -2.79 10.04
C TYR A 247 -12.04 -1.54 10.76
N ASP A 248 -12.26 -1.44 12.07
CA ASP A 248 -11.70 -0.35 12.88
C ASP A 248 -10.37 -0.77 13.51
N ALA A 249 -9.26 -0.27 12.96
CA ALA A 249 -7.91 -0.54 13.43
C ALA A 249 -7.47 0.38 14.60
N ARG A 250 -8.29 1.36 15.00
CA ARG A 250 -7.97 2.32 16.07
C ARG A 250 -8.19 1.75 17.48
N GLU A 251 -9.01 0.71 17.59
CA GLU A 251 -9.40 0.08 18.86
C GLU A 251 -8.42 -1.03 19.32
N LYS A 252 -7.31 -1.24 18.61
CA LYS A 252 -6.26 -2.22 18.92
C LYS A 252 -4.88 -1.59 18.93
#